data_AF-A0A7V0JGV2-F1
#
_entry.id   AF-A0A7V0JGV2-F1
#
_cell.length_a   1.000
_cell.length_b   1.000
_cell.length_c   1.000
_cell.angle_alpha   90.00
_cell.angle_beta   90.00
_cell.angle_gamma   90.00
#
_symmetry.space_group_name_H-M   'P 1'
#
loop_
_entity.id
_entity.type
_entity.pdbx_description
1 polymer ?
#
loop_
_entity_poly.entity_id
_entity_poly.type
_entity_poly.pdbx_seq_one_letter_code
_entity_poly.pdbx_strand_id
1 'polypeptide(L)'
;LLTVRRWALILIIAEWVVLISLILLHIVRRPRWRRPLVGGLVFASVLFILSGSFFLQQKIHLDRLVEGVVLAQKVEVRSAPESGSTELFALHEGVKMRILRQVSGWAEIKLADGKRGWMPQSAFEII
;
A
#
# COMPACT_ATOMS: atom_id res chain seq x y z
N LEU A 1 -3.21 5.13 -18.68
CA LEU A 1 -3.30 3.96 -17.76
C LEU A 1 -4.36 4.28 -16.70
N LEU A 2 -5.45 3.50 -16.63
CA LEU A 2 -6.51 3.73 -15.64
C LEU A 2 -5.95 3.57 -14.22
N THR A 3 -6.18 4.54 -13.34
CA THR A 3 -5.76 4.47 -11.94
C THR A 3 -6.44 3.31 -11.21
N VAL A 4 -5.73 2.74 -10.26
CA VAL A 4 -6.13 1.60 -9.40
C VAL A 4 -7.55 1.72 -8.87
N ARG A 5 -7.93 2.94 -8.50
CA ARG A 5 -9.26 3.29 -8.02
C ARG A 5 -10.37 2.98 -9.02
N ARG A 6 -10.13 3.17 -10.32
CA ARG A 6 -11.11 2.89 -11.38
C ARG A 6 -11.28 1.39 -11.61
N TRP A 7 -10.20 0.63 -11.61
CA TRP A 7 -10.26 -0.84 -11.68
C TRP A 7 -10.97 -1.46 -10.48
N ALA A 8 -10.72 -0.95 -9.27
CA ALA A 8 -11.42 -1.40 -8.07
C ALA A 8 -12.93 -1.14 -8.17
N LEU A 9 -13.36 0.05 -8.65
CA LEU A 9 -14.78 0.36 -8.83
C LEU A 9 -15.45 -0.55 -9.88
N ILE A 10 -14.77 -0.83 -10.98
CA ILE A 10 -15.29 -1.74 -12.03
C ILE A 10 -15.52 -3.14 -11.47
N LEU A 11 -14.56 -3.68 -10.70
CA LEU A 11 -14.68 -5.01 -10.11
C LEU A 11 -15.79 -5.08 -9.07
N ILE A 12 -15.94 -4.03 -8.24
CA ILE A 12 -17.03 -3.95 -7.26
C ILE A 12 -18.38 -3.92 -7.97
N ILE A 13 -18.55 -3.10 -9.00
CA ILE A 13 -19.82 -3.00 -9.74
C ILE A 13 -20.14 -4.32 -10.46
N ALA A 14 -19.15 -4.95 -11.09
CA ALA A 14 -19.34 -6.24 -11.75
C ALA A 14 -19.81 -7.33 -10.77
N GLU A 15 -19.26 -7.35 -9.56
CA GLU A 15 -19.68 -8.28 -8.49
C GLU A 15 -21.15 -8.09 -8.10
N TRP A 16 -21.59 -6.84 -7.92
CA TRP A 16 -22.99 -6.55 -7.61
C TRP A 16 -23.94 -6.99 -8.74
N VAL A 17 -23.53 -6.82 -10.00
CA VAL A 17 -24.34 -7.29 -11.16
C VAL A 17 -24.46 -8.81 -11.18
N VAL A 18 -23.38 -9.53 -10.89
CA VAL A 18 -23.38 -11.01 -10.82
C VAL A 18 -24.27 -11.50 -9.68
N LEU A 19 -24.16 -10.91 -8.49
CA LEU A 19 -24.99 -11.26 -7.34
C LEU A 19 -26.48 -11.03 -7.63
N ILE A 20 -26.84 -9.88 -8.19
CA ILE A 20 -28.23 -9.54 -8.51
C ILE A 20 -28.79 -10.49 -9.58
N SER A 21 -28.02 -10.76 -10.65
CA SER A 21 -28.41 -11.69 -11.71
C SER A 21 -28.70 -13.10 -11.16
N LEU A 22 -27.88 -13.58 -10.23
CA LEU A 22 -28.02 -14.93 -9.66
C LEU A 22 -29.17 -15.02 -8.67
N ILE A 23 -29.45 -13.97 -7.90
CA ILE A 23 -30.66 -13.86 -7.06
C ILE A 23 -31.92 -13.92 -7.94
N LEU A 24 -31.92 -13.19 -9.06
CA LEU A 24 -33.03 -13.19 -10.03
C LEU A 24 -33.24 -14.58 -10.65
N LEU A 25 -32.16 -15.28 -11.02
CA LEU A 25 -32.24 -16.66 -11.53
C LEU A 25 -32.70 -17.65 -10.46
N HIS A 26 -32.42 -17.38 -9.18
CA HIS A 26 -32.86 -18.22 -8.07
C HIS A 26 -34.37 -18.19 -7.84
N ILE A 27 -35.01 -17.04 -8.12
CA ILE A 27 -36.46 -16.86 -8.07
C ILE A 27 -37.18 -17.74 -9.13
N VAL A 28 -36.47 -18.18 -10.17
CA VAL A 28 -37.02 -19.01 -11.26
C VAL A 28 -37.04 -20.53 -10.91
N ARG A 29 -37.94 -20.92 -9.99
CA ARG A 29 -38.85 -22.10 -9.94
C ARG A 29 -38.48 -23.62 -9.81
N ARG A 30 -37.26 -24.17 -9.66
CA ARG A 30 -37.09 -25.65 -9.40
C ARG A 30 -35.98 -26.10 -8.41
N PRO A 31 -36.26 -26.71 -7.22
CA PRO A 31 -35.23 -26.85 -6.17
C PRO A 31 -34.96 -28.28 -5.64
N ARG A 32 -33.70 -28.73 -5.71
CA ARG A 32 -33.11 -29.64 -4.69
C ARG A 32 -31.71 -29.22 -4.26
N TRP A 33 -30.92 -28.62 -5.16
CA TRP A 33 -29.55 -28.15 -4.87
C TRP A 33 -29.42 -26.62 -4.76
N ARG A 34 -30.54 -25.89 -4.83
CA ARG A 34 -30.57 -24.41 -4.87
C ARG A 34 -30.08 -23.72 -3.59
N ARG A 35 -30.36 -24.31 -2.43
CA ARG A 35 -30.00 -23.73 -1.12
C ARG A 35 -28.50 -23.79 -0.81
N PRO A 36 -27.80 -24.94 -0.97
CA PRO A 36 -26.36 -24.98 -0.76
C PRO A 36 -25.58 -24.15 -1.80
N LEU A 37 -26.05 -24.07 -3.05
CA LEU A 37 -25.40 -23.26 -4.08
C LEU A 37 -25.43 -21.76 -3.78
N VAL A 38 -26.55 -21.23 -3.26
CA VAL A 38 -26.61 -19.82 -2.85
C VAL A 38 -25.79 -19.55 -1.60
N GLY A 39 -25.82 -20.44 -0.61
CA GLY A 39 -24.99 -20.29 0.58
C GLY A 39 -23.50 -20.29 0.23
N GLY A 40 -23.06 -21.21 -0.62
CA GLY A 40 -21.68 -21.30 -1.08
C GLY A 40 -21.24 -20.07 -1.88
N LEU A 41 -22.12 -19.50 -2.69
CA LEU A 41 -21.81 -18.30 -3.47
C LEU A 41 -21.75 -17.04 -2.60
N VAL A 42 -22.71 -16.83 -1.69
CA VAL A 42 -22.67 -15.71 -0.73
C VAL A 42 -21.38 -15.78 0.09
N PHE A 43 -21.01 -17.00 0.53
CA PHE A 43 -19.75 -17.22 1.24
C PHE A 43 -18.53 -16.88 0.36
N ALA A 44 -18.51 -17.29 -0.91
CA ALA A 44 -17.44 -16.96 -1.84
C ALA A 44 -17.32 -15.44 -2.09
N SER A 45 -18.44 -14.73 -2.25
CA SER A 45 -18.45 -13.27 -2.41
C SER A 45 -17.95 -12.56 -1.15
N VAL A 46 -18.32 -13.02 0.05
CA VAL A 46 -17.77 -12.49 1.31
C VAL A 46 -16.24 -12.69 1.35
N LEU A 47 -15.75 -13.88 1.02
CA LEU A 47 -14.30 -14.14 0.96
C LEU A 47 -13.60 -13.25 -0.08
N PHE A 48 -14.22 -13.00 -1.23
CA PHE A 48 -13.68 -12.13 -2.26
C PHE A 48 -13.61 -10.67 -1.80
N ILE A 49 -14.65 -10.17 -1.13
CA ILE A 49 -14.65 -8.81 -0.54
C ILE A 49 -13.55 -8.67 0.50
N LEU A 50 -13.38 -9.67 1.38
CA LEU A 50 -12.33 -9.68 2.39
C LEU A 50 -10.93 -9.69 1.74
N SER A 51 -10.72 -10.52 0.72
CA SER A 51 -9.47 -10.61 -0.03
C SER A 51 -9.16 -9.31 -0.79
N GLY A 52 -10.14 -8.73 -1.46
CA GLY A 52 -10.02 -7.45 -2.16
C GLY A 52 -9.71 -6.30 -1.20
N SER A 53 -10.32 -6.29 -0.01
CA SER A 53 -10.06 -5.28 1.03
C SER A 53 -8.61 -5.35 1.53
N PHE A 54 -8.09 -6.56 1.76
CA PHE A 54 -6.69 -6.77 2.14
C PHE A 54 -5.71 -6.31 1.05
N PHE A 55 -6.00 -6.62 -0.22
CA PHE A 55 -5.18 -6.17 -1.35
C PHE A 55 -5.17 -4.64 -1.51
N LEU A 56 -6.33 -3.99 -1.34
CA LEU A 56 -6.41 -2.52 -1.34
C LEU A 56 -5.61 -1.91 -0.19
N GLN A 57 -5.68 -2.48 1.01
CA GLN A 57 -4.89 -2.04 2.16
C GLN A 57 -3.39 -2.17 1.90
N GLN A 58 -2.95 -3.32 1.37
CA GLN A 58 -1.55 -3.57 1.02
C GLN A 58 -1.05 -2.58 -0.04
N LYS A 59 -1.89 -2.24 -1.02
CA LYS A 59 -1.55 -1.31 -2.08
C LYS A 59 -1.46 0.14 -1.59
N ILE A 60 -2.41 0.58 -0.76
CA ILE A 60 -2.34 1.91 -0.12
C ILE A 60 -1.09 2.03 0.76
N HIS A 61 -0.66 0.95 1.40
CA HIS A 61 0.57 0.96 2.19
C HIS A 61 1.82 1.16 1.33
N LEU A 62 1.85 0.60 0.11
CA LEU A 62 2.94 0.78 -0.86
C LEU A 62 2.90 2.14 -1.55
N ASP A 63 1.72 2.66 -1.87
CA ASP A 63 1.55 3.97 -2.55
C ASP A 63 1.82 5.17 -1.61
N ARG A 64 1.88 4.95 -0.28
CA ARG A 64 2.29 5.99 0.69
C ARG A 64 3.81 6.16 0.81
N LEU A 65 4.60 5.39 0.05
CA LEU A 65 6.05 5.46 0.10
C LEU A 65 6.52 6.68 -0.71
N VAL A 66 6.80 7.78 0.00
CA VAL A 66 7.46 8.95 -0.59
C VAL A 66 8.93 8.59 -0.81
N GLU A 67 9.42 8.75 -2.03
CA GLU A 67 10.82 8.50 -2.37
C GLU A 67 11.61 9.80 -2.42
N GLY A 68 12.92 9.71 -2.22
CA GLY A 68 13.83 10.83 -2.35
C GLY A 68 15.21 10.39 -2.79
N VAL A 69 16.03 11.36 -3.17
CA VAL A 69 17.43 11.16 -3.57
C VAL A 69 18.35 12.05 -2.75
N VAL A 70 19.50 11.50 -2.33
CA VAL A 70 20.53 12.26 -1.61
C VAL A 70 21.23 13.20 -2.59
N LEU A 71 21.29 14.49 -2.22
CA LEU A 71 22.00 15.53 -3.00
C LEU A 71 23.35 15.91 -2.38
N ALA A 72 23.53 15.67 -1.09
CA ALA A 72 24.80 15.95 -0.42
C ALA A 72 25.88 14.94 -0.85
N GLN A 73 27.10 15.42 -1.13
CA GLN A 73 28.25 14.56 -1.46
C GLN A 73 28.46 13.45 -0.42
N LYS A 74 28.28 13.80 0.86
CA LYS A 74 28.30 12.87 1.97
C LYS A 74 27.35 13.37 3.06
N VAL A 75 26.52 12.47 3.59
CA VAL A 75 25.64 12.77 4.73
C VAL A 75 25.63 11.60 5.71
N GLU A 76 25.75 11.91 6.98
CA GLU A 76 25.70 10.95 8.07
C GLU A 76 24.25 10.64 8.42
N VAL A 77 23.91 9.36 8.43
CA VAL A 77 22.61 8.85 8.88
C VAL A 77 22.74 8.42 10.33
N ARG A 78 21.84 8.93 11.17
CA ARG A 78 21.91 8.83 12.63
C ARG A 78 20.78 8.01 13.22
N SER A 79 20.94 7.58 14.47
CA SER A 79 19.94 6.76 15.17
C SER A 79 18.71 7.54 15.64
N ALA A 80 18.83 8.85 15.85
CA ALA A 80 17.75 9.73 16.31
C ALA A 80 17.76 11.08 15.56
N PRO A 81 16.65 11.85 15.55
CA PRO A 81 16.58 13.17 14.90
C PRO A 81 17.27 14.25 15.73
N GLU A 82 18.54 14.03 16.06
CA GLU A 82 19.35 14.92 16.89
C GLU A 82 20.81 14.87 16.46
N SER A 83 21.44 16.05 16.39
CA SER A 83 22.83 16.22 15.96
C SER A 83 23.87 15.53 16.87
N GLY A 84 23.51 15.19 18.10
CA GLY A 84 24.37 14.47 19.05
C GLY A 84 24.21 12.94 19.01
N SER A 85 23.26 12.42 18.24
CA SER A 85 22.96 10.98 18.22
C SER A 85 24.00 10.18 17.42
N THR A 86 24.11 8.88 17.73
CA THR A 86 25.09 7.97 17.14
C THR A 86 24.93 7.91 15.62
N GLU A 87 26.05 8.08 14.90
CA GLU A 87 26.11 7.80 13.47
C GLU A 87 25.98 6.28 13.24
N LEU A 88 25.05 5.89 12.36
CA LEU A 88 24.84 4.50 11.97
C LEU A 88 25.61 4.15 10.69
N PHE A 89 25.60 5.05 9.71
CA PHE A 89 26.30 4.91 8.42
C PHE A 89 26.27 6.23 7.66
N ALA A 90 27.11 6.37 6.64
CA ALA A 90 27.09 7.52 5.74
C ALA A 90 26.50 7.16 4.36
N LEU A 91 25.74 8.09 3.79
CA LEU A 91 25.24 8.06 2.43
C LEU A 91 25.99 9.06 1.56
N HIS A 92 26.04 8.75 0.26
CA HIS A 92 26.62 9.61 -0.76
C HIS A 92 25.53 10.08 -1.71
N GLU A 93 25.87 11.10 -2.50
CA GLU A 93 25.01 11.65 -3.54
C GLU A 93 24.47 10.57 -4.49
N GLY A 94 23.23 10.75 -4.95
CA GLY A 94 22.58 9.87 -5.91
C GLY A 94 21.94 8.61 -5.31
N VAL A 95 22.11 8.35 -4.01
CA VAL A 95 21.43 7.24 -3.34
C VAL A 95 19.93 7.52 -3.26
N LYS A 96 19.12 6.57 -3.73
CA LYS A 96 17.66 6.58 -3.57
C LYS A 96 17.25 5.97 -2.23
N MET A 97 16.31 6.61 -1.57
CA MET A 97 15.75 6.15 -0.30
C MET A 97 14.27 6.45 -0.21
N ARG A 98 13.60 5.74 0.70
CA ARG A 98 12.21 6.02 1.07
C ARG A 98 12.17 6.88 2.30
N ILE A 99 11.32 7.89 2.30
CA ILE A 99 11.09 8.79 3.42
C ILE A 99 9.92 8.21 4.23
N LEU A 100 10.18 7.87 5.49
CA LEU A 100 9.20 7.27 6.39
C LEU A 100 8.43 8.33 7.17
N ARG A 101 9.15 9.31 7.73
CA ARG A 101 8.58 10.43 8.49
C ARG A 101 9.52 11.62 8.49
N GLN A 102 8.96 12.79 8.76
CA GLN A 102 9.69 14.05 8.89
C GLN A 102 9.37 14.69 10.23
N VAL A 103 10.38 15.07 10.99
CA VAL A 103 10.23 15.67 12.33
C VAL A 103 11.32 16.72 12.52
N SER A 104 10.93 17.95 12.85
CA SER A 104 11.84 19.03 13.28
C SER A 104 13.08 19.22 12.38
N GLY A 105 12.91 19.22 11.06
CA GLY A 105 14.02 19.39 10.09
C GLY A 105 14.83 18.12 9.79
N TRP A 106 14.47 16.99 10.40
CA TRP A 106 15.03 15.67 10.12
C TRP A 106 14.02 14.83 9.34
N ALA A 107 14.52 13.85 8.59
CA ALA A 107 13.72 12.80 7.98
C ALA A 107 14.26 11.44 8.36
N GLU A 108 13.35 10.55 8.79
CA GLU A 108 13.65 9.14 8.91
C GLU A 108 13.54 8.52 7.52
N ILE A 109 14.60 7.87 7.09
CA ILE A 109 14.72 7.24 5.78
C ILE A 109 14.88 5.73 5.92
N LYS A 110 14.50 5.01 4.87
CA LYS A 110 14.73 3.57 4.70
C LYS A 110 15.38 3.32 3.35
N LEU A 111 16.51 2.63 3.37
CA LEU A 111 17.24 2.20 2.18
C LEU A 111 16.63 0.93 1.58
N ALA A 112 17.03 0.62 0.34
CA ALA A 112 16.60 -0.58 -0.37
C ALA A 112 17.06 -1.88 0.33
N ASP A 113 18.20 -1.84 1.04
CA ASP A 113 18.74 -2.95 1.84
C ASP A 113 18.01 -3.14 3.19
N GLY A 114 17.05 -2.27 3.50
CA GLY A 114 16.23 -2.31 4.71
C GLY A 114 16.78 -1.52 5.90
N LYS A 115 18.00 -0.96 5.82
CA LYS A 115 18.56 -0.09 6.86
C LYS A 115 17.72 1.18 7.01
N ARG A 116 17.67 1.70 8.24
CA ARG A 116 16.92 2.90 8.61
C ARG A 116 17.76 3.84 9.43
N GLY A 117 17.43 5.11 9.37
CA GLY A 117 17.97 6.12 10.26
C GLY A 117 17.52 7.52 9.85
N TRP A 118 18.07 8.53 10.52
CA TRP A 118 17.69 9.92 10.40
C TRP A 118 18.75 10.73 9.68
N MET A 119 18.33 11.61 8.78
CA MET A 119 19.21 12.58 8.13
C MET A 119 18.55 13.96 8.03
N PRO A 120 19.33 15.03 7.91
CA PRO A 120 18.79 16.38 7.71
C PRO A 120 17.99 16.49 6.42
N GLN A 121 16.87 17.22 6.45
CA GLN A 121 16.04 17.47 5.26
C GLN A 121 16.76 18.26 4.16
N SER A 122 17.76 19.05 4.53
CA SER A 122 18.59 19.80 3.57
C SER A 122 19.50 18.92 2.70
N ALA A 123 19.67 17.64 3.04
CA ALA A 123 20.59 16.74 2.35
C ALA A 123 19.93 15.91 1.24
N PHE A 124 18.62 16.03 1.03
CA PHE A 124 17.90 15.28 0.00
C PHE A 124 16.76 16.07 -0.64
N GLU A 125 16.27 15.56 -1.77
CA GLU A 125 15.07 16.06 -2.46
C GLU A 125 14.06 14.94 -2.67
N ILE A 126 12.76 15.29 -2.62
CA ILE A 126 11.63 14.38 -2.82
C ILE A 126 11.35 14.23 -4.32
N ILE A 127 11.09 13.00 -4.78
CA ILE A 127 10.79 12.67 -6.18
C ILE A 127 9.35 12.17 -6.32
#